data_AF-M8AHB5-F1
#
_entry.id   AF-M8AHB5-F1
#
_cell.length_a   1.000
_cell.length_b   1.000
_cell.length_c   1.000
_cell.angle_alpha   90.00
_cell.angle_beta   90.00
_cell.angle_gamma   90.00
#
_symmetry.space_group_name_H-M   'P 1'
#
loop_
_entity.id
_entity.type
_entity.pdbx_description
1 polymer ?
#
loop_
_entity_poly.entity_id
_entity_poly.type
_entity_poly.pdbx_seq_one_letter_code
_entity_poly.pdbx_strand_id
1 'polypeptide(L)'
;MALAVVIRNVSFFPFWTEWNVLSGIAYLHRRHIVHRDIKPSNLLIDSSRRVKIADFGVGRILNQTMDPCNSSVGTIAYMSPERINTDINDGAYDGYAGDIWSFGLSILEFYLGRFPFGENLGRQGDWAALMVAICYSDPPEPSPATASPEFRGFIACCLQKNPANRLSAAQLLQHPFVALPQPQPLAAPPSS
;
A
#
# COMPACT_ATOMS: atom_id res chain seq x y z
N MET A 1 9.25 -1.58 15.64
CA MET A 1 8.53 -0.29 15.50
C MET A 1 7.71 -0.34 14.22
N ALA A 2 6.53 0.28 14.19
CA ALA A 2 5.79 0.47 12.94
C ALA A 2 6.60 1.38 12.00
N LEU A 3 6.61 1.05 10.70
CA LEU A 3 7.37 1.78 9.67
C LEU A 3 7.07 3.29 9.70
N ALA A 4 5.84 3.67 10.04
CA ALA A 4 5.39 5.07 10.18
C ALA A 4 6.17 5.92 11.20
N VAL A 5 6.82 5.34 12.22
CA VAL A 5 7.53 6.11 13.27
C VAL A 5 8.98 6.43 12.86
N VAL A 6 9.52 5.76 11.86
CA VAL A 6 10.93 5.92 11.42
C VAL A 6 11.07 6.98 10.31
N ILE A 7 9.96 7.37 9.68
CA ILE A 7 9.93 8.17 8.45
C ILE A 7 9.47 9.61 8.76
N ARG A 8 10.35 10.44 9.30
CA ARG A 8 10.11 11.90 9.44
C ARG A 8 11.16 12.79 8.78
N ASN A 9 12.14 12.22 8.07
CA ASN A 9 13.14 12.99 7.32
C ASN A 9 13.08 12.65 5.83
N VAL A 10 12.55 13.60 5.05
CA VAL A 10 12.19 13.51 3.62
C VAL A 10 13.41 13.57 2.69
N SER A 11 14.56 13.01 3.09
CA SER A 11 15.78 13.08 2.26
C SER A 11 16.38 11.71 1.96
N PHE A 12 15.90 10.64 2.59
CA PHE A 12 16.39 9.29 2.31
C PHE A 12 15.31 8.29 2.73
N PHE A 13 14.34 8.03 1.86
CA PHE A 13 13.52 6.84 2.02
C PHE A 13 14.38 5.65 1.56
N PRO A 14 14.80 4.72 2.44
CA PRO A 14 15.67 3.65 2.03
C PRO A 14 14.87 2.64 1.19
N PHE A 15 15.10 2.70 -0.13
CA PHE A 15 14.63 1.81 -1.20
C PHE A 15 14.50 0.31 -0.84
N TRP A 16 15.37 -0.15 0.06
CA TRP A 16 15.38 -1.51 0.58
C TRP A 16 14.07 -1.88 1.29
N THR A 17 13.34 -0.91 1.82
CA THR A 17 12.11 -1.16 2.57
C THR A 17 10.93 -1.49 1.66
N GLU A 18 10.75 -0.79 0.53
CA GLU A 18 9.68 -1.08 -0.42
C GLU A 18 9.88 -2.41 -1.15
N TRP A 19 11.12 -2.70 -1.58
CA TRP A 19 11.50 -3.96 -2.23
C TRP A 19 11.15 -5.18 -1.36
N ASN A 20 11.41 -5.08 -0.05
CA ASN A 20 11.19 -6.19 0.88
C ASN A 20 9.71 -6.45 1.15
N VAL A 21 8.86 -5.43 1.23
CA VAL A 21 7.41 -5.61 1.40
C VAL A 21 6.81 -6.28 0.18
N LEU A 22 7.07 -5.74 -1.01
CA LEU A 22 6.49 -6.26 -2.24
C LEU A 22 6.95 -7.70 -2.52
N SER A 23 8.21 -8.01 -2.22
CA SER A 23 8.74 -9.38 -2.29
C SER A 23 8.01 -10.33 -1.33
N GLY A 24 7.69 -9.85 -0.13
CA GLY A 24 6.88 -10.59 0.86
C GLY A 24 5.47 -10.86 0.35
N ILE A 25 4.79 -9.84 -0.21
CA ILE A 25 3.45 -9.99 -0.80
C ILE A 25 3.49 -10.99 -1.97
N ALA A 26 4.47 -10.85 -2.88
CA ALA A 26 4.65 -11.79 -3.99
C ALA A 26 4.88 -13.23 -3.51
N TYR A 27 5.60 -13.42 -2.41
CA TYR A 27 5.81 -14.74 -1.80
C TYR A 27 4.50 -15.35 -1.27
N LEU A 28 3.66 -14.55 -0.61
CA LEU A 28 2.35 -14.97 -0.12
C LEU A 28 1.42 -15.33 -1.27
N HIS A 29 1.35 -14.47 -2.29
CA HIS A 29 0.51 -14.68 -3.46
C HIS A 29 0.88 -15.96 -4.22
N ARG A 30 2.19 -16.24 -4.38
CA ARG A 30 2.69 -17.51 -4.95
C ARG A 30 2.32 -18.76 -4.15
N ARG A 31 1.98 -18.61 -2.87
CA ARG A 31 1.52 -19.68 -1.97
C ARG A 31 0.01 -19.73 -1.85
N HIS A 32 -0.71 -18.99 -2.69
CA HIS A 32 -2.15 -18.84 -2.65
C HIS A 32 -2.68 -18.26 -1.32
N ILE A 33 -1.87 -17.41 -0.69
CA ILE A 33 -2.22 -16.70 0.55
C ILE A 33 -2.49 -15.24 0.23
N VAL A 34 -3.69 -14.77 0.56
CA VAL A 34 -4.07 -13.35 0.52
C VAL A 34 -3.99 -12.78 1.94
N HIS A 35 -3.32 -11.64 2.10
CA HIS A 35 -3.14 -11.02 3.41
C HIS A 35 -4.41 -10.36 3.93
N ARG A 36 -5.12 -9.61 3.07
CA ARG A 36 -6.39 -8.90 3.31
C ARG A 36 -6.32 -7.73 4.31
N ASP A 37 -5.19 -7.51 4.94
CA ASP A 37 -5.02 -6.43 5.92
C ASP A 37 -3.67 -5.70 5.78
N ILE A 38 -3.23 -5.47 4.54
CA ILE A 38 -2.02 -4.68 4.30
C ILE A 38 -2.30 -3.22 4.68
N LYS A 39 -1.50 -2.66 5.59
CA LYS A 39 -1.57 -1.26 6.03
C LYS A 39 -0.29 -0.90 6.79
N PRO A 40 0.04 0.39 6.97
CA PRO A 40 1.27 0.82 7.63
C PRO A 40 1.54 0.21 9.01
N SER A 41 0.51 -0.02 9.83
CA SER A 41 0.68 -0.63 11.16
C SER A 41 1.08 -2.11 11.12
N ASN A 42 0.81 -2.80 10.00
CA ASN A 42 1.11 -4.22 9.79
C ASN A 42 2.41 -4.45 9.01
N LEU A 43 3.09 -3.37 8.62
CA LEU A 43 4.41 -3.38 7.99
C LEU A 43 5.46 -2.99 9.04
N LEU A 44 6.11 -4.00 9.62
CA LEU A 44 7.05 -3.84 10.72
C LEU A 44 8.49 -3.76 10.23
N ILE A 45 9.33 -2.96 10.90
CA ILE A 45 10.78 -3.00 10.69
C ILE A 45 11.47 -3.58 11.94
N ASP A 46 12.41 -4.50 11.72
CA ASP A 46 13.31 -5.01 12.76
C ASP A 46 14.57 -4.15 12.95
N SER A 47 15.37 -4.44 13.98
CA SER A 47 16.60 -3.69 14.29
C SER A 47 17.66 -3.77 13.17
N SER A 48 17.54 -4.73 12.25
CA SER A 48 18.40 -4.88 11.08
C SER A 48 17.83 -4.19 9.84
N ARG A 49 16.82 -3.31 10.00
CA ARG A 49 16.14 -2.59 8.92
C ARG A 49 15.45 -3.51 7.90
N ARG A 50 15.10 -4.73 8.28
CA ARG A 50 14.33 -5.65 7.44
C ARG A 50 12.85 -5.45 7.67
N VAL A 51 12.07 -5.44 6.59
CA VAL A 51 10.62 -5.33 6.68
C VAL A 51 9.99 -6.70 6.86
N LYS A 52 8.98 -6.78 7.74
CA LYS A 52 8.17 -7.96 8.01
C LYS A 52 6.70 -7.61 7.89
N ILE A 53 5.96 -8.45 7.18
CA ILE A 53 4.50 -8.38 7.11
C ILE A 53 3.96 -9.13 8.33
N ALA A 54 3.08 -8.48 9.10
CA ALA A 54 2.49 -9.01 10.32
C ALA A 54 0.96 -8.97 10.26
N ASP A 55 0.32 -9.65 11.22
CA ASP A 55 -1.13 -9.69 11.39
C ASP A 55 -1.88 -10.15 10.13
N PHE A 56 -1.61 -11.39 9.74
CA PHE A 56 -2.32 -12.06 8.66
C PHE A 56 -3.81 -12.04 8.97
N GLY A 57 -4.63 -11.58 8.04
CA GLY A 57 -6.07 -11.37 8.22
C GLY A 57 -6.91 -12.64 8.41
N VAL A 58 -6.35 -13.72 8.97
CA VAL A 58 -6.99 -15.01 9.26
C VAL A 58 -8.28 -14.82 10.05
N GLY A 59 -8.30 -13.91 11.02
CA GLY A 59 -9.52 -13.55 11.78
C GLY A 59 -10.63 -12.91 10.93
N ARG A 60 -10.29 -12.27 9.80
CA ARG A 60 -11.25 -11.65 8.87
C ARG A 60 -11.75 -12.62 7.80
N ILE A 61 -11.11 -13.78 7.60
CA ILE A 61 -11.57 -14.84 6.70
C ILE A 61 -12.82 -15.52 7.27
N LEU A 62 -12.89 -15.66 8.60
CA LEU A 62 -14.03 -16.26 9.30
C LEU A 62 -15.28 -15.38 9.30
N ASN A 63 -15.11 -14.06 9.14
CA ASN A 63 -16.20 -13.08 9.04
C ASN A 63 -16.45 -12.67 7.58
N GLN A 64 -16.78 -13.64 6.71
CA GLN A 64 -17.25 -13.35 5.33
C GLN A 64 -18.49 -12.45 5.31
N THR A 65 -19.21 -12.35 6.43
CA THR A 65 -20.19 -11.30 6.70
C THR A 65 -19.48 -10.01 7.09
N MET A 66 -19.39 -9.10 6.12
CA MET A 66 -19.07 -7.69 6.33
C MET A 66 -19.99 -7.12 7.41
N ASP A 67 -19.48 -6.95 8.63
CA ASP A 67 -20.12 -6.10 9.62
C ASP A 67 -19.27 -4.83 9.76
N PRO A 68 -19.65 -3.72 9.10
CA PRO A 68 -18.96 -2.43 9.18
C PRO A 68 -18.78 -1.96 10.62
N CYS A 69 -19.62 -2.43 11.56
CA CYS A 69 -19.54 -2.11 12.98
C CYS A 69 -18.37 -2.78 13.71
N ASN A 70 -17.86 -3.93 13.23
CA ASN A 70 -16.83 -4.71 13.93
C ASN A 70 -15.41 -4.51 13.38
N SER A 71 -15.27 -3.87 12.21
CA SER A 71 -13.94 -3.54 11.67
C SER A 71 -13.53 -2.15 12.16
N SER A 72 -12.39 -2.06 12.85
CA SER A 72 -11.84 -0.79 13.27
C SER A 72 -11.61 0.10 12.05
N VAL A 73 -12.40 1.17 11.90
CA VAL A 73 -12.14 2.44 11.20
C VAL A 73 -10.86 2.47 10.35
N GLY A 74 -9.67 2.46 10.97
CA GLY A 74 -8.38 2.54 10.27
C GLY A 74 -8.06 1.37 9.31
N THR A 75 -8.80 0.27 9.39
CA THR A 75 -8.68 -0.90 8.52
C THR A 75 -9.49 -0.76 7.23
N ILE A 76 -10.59 -0.01 7.25
CA ILE A 76 -11.45 0.22 6.08
C ILE A 76 -10.76 1.17 5.09
N ALA A 77 -9.99 2.13 5.60
CA ALA A 77 -9.29 3.15 4.83
C ALA A 77 -8.32 2.60 3.75
N TYR A 78 -7.84 1.37 3.92
CA TYR A 78 -6.94 0.72 2.95
C TYR A 78 -7.64 -0.32 2.07
N MET A 79 -8.96 -0.51 2.20
CA MET A 79 -9.69 -1.48 1.37
C MET A 79 -9.80 -1.03 -0.08
N SER A 80 -9.80 -2.01 -0.98
CA SER A 80 -9.98 -1.78 -2.40
C SER A 80 -11.44 -1.49 -2.76
N PRO A 81 -11.71 -0.79 -3.88
CA PRO A 81 -13.06 -0.39 -4.28
C PRO A 81 -14.03 -1.56 -4.39
N GLU A 82 -13.61 -2.65 -5.04
CA GLU A 82 -14.40 -3.88 -5.22
C GLU A 82 -14.66 -4.65 -3.92
N ARG A 83 -13.91 -4.34 -2.86
CA ARG A 83 -14.15 -4.89 -1.52
C ARG A 83 -15.19 -4.07 -0.75
N ILE A 84 -15.31 -2.78 -1.04
CA ILE A 84 -16.30 -1.88 -0.42
C ILE A 84 -17.62 -1.97 -1.17
N ASN A 85 -17.58 -1.87 -2.50
CA ASN A 85 -18.72 -1.99 -3.37
C ASN A 85 -18.57 -3.25 -4.24
N THR A 86 -19.29 -4.30 -3.87
CA THR A 86 -19.28 -5.60 -4.54
C THR A 86 -19.81 -5.53 -5.98
N ASP A 87 -20.56 -4.49 -6.34
CA ASP A 87 -21.13 -4.34 -7.68
C ASP A 87 -20.07 -3.90 -8.72
N ILE A 88 -18.91 -3.38 -8.29
CA ILE A 88 -17.84 -2.88 -9.18
C ILE A 88 -17.20 -4.00 -10.03
N ASN A 89 -17.42 -5.28 -9.68
CA ASN A 89 -16.83 -6.42 -10.37
C ASN A 89 -17.78 -7.62 -10.43
N ASP A 90 -19.06 -7.40 -10.71
CA ASP A 90 -20.09 -8.45 -10.76
C ASP A 90 -20.15 -9.35 -9.50
N GLY A 91 -19.82 -8.78 -8.33
CA GLY A 91 -19.75 -9.51 -7.06
C GLY A 91 -18.47 -10.31 -6.83
N ALA A 92 -17.52 -10.35 -7.78
CA ALA A 92 -16.28 -11.09 -7.66
C ALA A 92 -15.18 -10.28 -6.95
N TYR A 93 -14.72 -10.75 -5.79
CA TYR A 93 -13.59 -10.15 -5.08
C TYR A 93 -12.27 -10.84 -5.42
N ASP A 94 -11.36 -10.13 -6.10
CA ASP A 94 -9.96 -10.56 -6.23
C ASP A 94 -9.14 -10.09 -5.03
N GLY A 95 -8.93 -11.00 -4.08
CA GLY A 95 -8.13 -10.73 -2.90
C GLY A 95 -6.68 -10.35 -3.19
N TYR A 96 -6.07 -10.91 -4.23
CA TYR A 96 -4.69 -10.61 -4.59
C TYR A 96 -4.58 -9.17 -5.07
N ALA A 97 -5.47 -8.75 -5.96
CA ALA A 97 -5.56 -7.36 -6.41
C ALA A 97 -5.90 -6.40 -5.24
N GLY A 98 -6.69 -6.86 -4.28
CA GLY A 98 -6.97 -6.11 -3.04
C GLY A 98 -5.71 -5.81 -2.22
N ASP A 99 -4.83 -6.79 -2.03
CA ASP A 99 -3.55 -6.59 -1.33
C ASP A 99 -2.67 -5.55 -2.05
N ILE A 100 -2.69 -5.52 -3.39
CA ILE A 100 -1.93 -4.55 -4.19
C ILE A 100 -2.44 -3.12 -3.98
N TRP A 101 -3.75 -2.94 -3.97
CA TRP A 101 -4.36 -1.64 -3.68
C TRP A 101 -3.95 -1.12 -2.29
N SER A 102 -4.12 -1.96 -1.28
CA SER A 102 -3.77 -1.64 0.11
C SER A 102 -2.27 -1.34 0.27
N PHE A 103 -1.41 -2.07 -0.45
CA PHE A 103 0.02 -1.80 -0.52
C PHE A 103 0.31 -0.44 -1.16
N GLY A 104 -0.30 -0.11 -2.30
CA GLY A 104 -0.13 1.19 -2.97
C GLY A 104 -0.48 2.37 -2.07
N LEU A 105 -1.60 2.29 -1.35
CA LEU A 105 -2.00 3.32 -0.37
C LEU A 105 -0.99 3.44 0.78
N SER A 106 -0.46 2.32 1.26
CA SER A 106 0.53 2.30 2.34
C SER A 106 1.84 2.99 1.91
N ILE A 107 2.33 2.68 0.71
CA ILE A 107 3.55 3.31 0.16
C ILE A 107 3.34 4.80 -0.08
N LEU A 108 2.18 5.18 -0.63
CA LEU A 108 1.85 6.60 -0.83
C LEU A 108 1.74 7.36 0.48
N GLU A 109 1.16 6.76 1.53
CA GLU A 109 1.12 7.36 2.86
C GLU A 109 2.51 7.60 3.44
N PHE A 110 3.41 6.62 3.32
CA PHE A 110 4.78 6.79 3.78
C PHE A 110 5.50 7.91 3.05
N TYR A 111 5.26 8.04 1.75
CA TYR A 111 5.81 9.13 0.95
C TYR A 111 5.26 10.50 1.35
N LEU A 112 3.94 10.60 1.56
CA LEU A 112 3.27 11.86 1.92
C LEU A 112 3.42 12.24 3.40
N GLY A 113 3.76 11.28 4.27
CA GLY A 113 3.76 11.43 5.73
C GLY A 113 2.35 11.54 6.36
N ARG A 114 1.30 11.36 5.56
CA ARG A 114 -0.12 11.45 5.95
C ARG A 114 -0.99 10.59 5.04
N PHE A 115 -2.18 10.24 5.50
CA PHE A 115 -3.11 9.39 4.74
C PHE A 115 -3.51 10.05 3.39
N PRO A 116 -3.47 9.33 2.25
CA PRO A 116 -3.60 9.96 0.92
C PRO A 116 -4.96 10.60 0.63
N PHE A 117 -6.06 10.09 1.21
CA PHE A 117 -7.40 10.67 1.05
C PHE A 117 -7.72 11.78 2.08
N GLY A 118 -6.75 12.16 2.91
CA GLY A 118 -6.89 13.22 3.91
C GLY A 118 -7.17 12.68 5.32
N GLU A 119 -6.62 13.37 6.33
CA GLU A 119 -6.63 12.92 7.72
C GLU A 119 -8.04 12.87 8.35
N ASN A 120 -8.94 13.75 7.88
CA ASN A 120 -10.31 13.86 8.39
C ASN A 120 -11.21 12.71 7.91
N LEU A 121 -11.00 12.21 6.69
CA LEU A 121 -11.80 11.11 6.13
C LEU A 121 -11.44 9.73 6.73
N GLY A 122 -10.22 9.57 7.25
CA GLY A 122 -9.71 8.28 7.73
C GLY A 122 -9.77 8.04 9.24
N ARG A 123 -10.03 9.07 10.06
CA ARG A 123 -9.91 8.95 11.53
C ARG A 123 -11.17 9.27 12.33
N GLN A 124 -12.06 10.17 11.89
CA GLN A 124 -13.27 10.53 12.63
C GLN A 124 -14.39 11.02 11.70
N GLY A 125 -15.44 10.23 11.52
CA GLY A 125 -16.80 10.76 11.30
C GLY A 125 -17.40 10.73 9.90
N ASP A 126 -16.65 10.50 8.81
CA ASP A 126 -17.25 10.49 7.46
C ASP A 126 -16.85 9.28 6.60
N TRP A 127 -17.27 8.10 7.06
CA TRP A 127 -17.09 6.84 6.33
C TRP A 127 -17.75 6.85 4.97
N ALA A 128 -18.90 7.51 4.86
CA ALA A 128 -19.62 7.63 3.60
C ALA A 128 -18.78 8.39 2.57
N ALA A 129 -18.21 9.55 2.93
CA ALA A 129 -17.33 10.28 2.03
C ALA A 129 -16.06 9.49 1.68
N LEU A 130 -15.47 8.75 2.63
CA LEU A 130 -14.29 7.93 2.35
C LEU A 130 -14.62 6.79 1.38
N MET A 131 -15.74 6.09 1.57
CA MET A 131 -16.21 5.07 0.63
C MET A 131 -16.48 5.68 -0.74
N VAL A 132 -17.09 6.87 -0.80
CA VAL A 132 -17.31 7.58 -2.06
C VAL A 132 -15.98 7.92 -2.74
N ALA A 133 -14.98 8.40 -2.00
CA ALA A 133 -13.67 8.71 -2.55
C ALA A 133 -12.95 7.45 -3.07
N ILE A 134 -13.00 6.35 -2.31
CA ILE A 134 -12.40 5.07 -2.71
C ILE A 134 -13.13 4.46 -3.90
N CYS A 135 -14.45 4.58 -4.02
CA CYS A 135 -15.19 3.92 -5.09
C CYS A 135 -15.34 4.76 -6.36
N TYR A 136 -15.49 6.08 -6.24
CA TYR A 136 -15.97 6.93 -7.34
C TYR A 136 -15.10 8.14 -7.67
N SER A 137 -14.23 8.60 -6.76
CA SER A 137 -13.28 9.69 -7.07
C SER A 137 -11.99 9.16 -7.69
N ASP A 138 -11.23 10.04 -8.34
CA ASP A 138 -9.91 9.70 -8.86
C ASP A 138 -8.99 9.16 -7.74
N PRO A 139 -8.16 8.14 -8.02
CA PRO A 139 -7.19 7.65 -7.05
C PRO A 139 -6.20 8.74 -6.63
N PRO A 140 -5.69 8.69 -5.39
CA PRO A 140 -4.72 9.66 -4.93
C PRO A 140 -3.38 9.45 -5.65
N GLU A 141 -2.77 10.54 -6.11
CA GLU A 141 -1.48 10.53 -6.80
C GLU A 141 -0.46 11.44 -6.10
N PRO A 142 0.83 11.08 -6.09
CA PRO A 142 1.86 11.98 -5.58
C PRO A 142 2.14 13.12 -6.57
N SER A 143 2.47 14.30 -6.03
CA SER A 143 2.71 15.51 -6.84
C SER A 143 3.89 15.33 -7.81
N PRO A 144 3.75 15.74 -9.09
CA PRO A 144 4.86 15.76 -10.04
C PRO A 144 6.04 16.64 -9.60
N ALA A 145 5.81 17.62 -8.72
CA ALA A 145 6.84 18.51 -8.22
C ALA A 145 7.79 17.82 -7.23
N THR A 146 7.35 16.74 -6.58
CA THR A 146 8.10 16.09 -5.50
C THR A 146 8.41 14.62 -5.80
N ALA A 147 7.67 13.98 -6.71
CA ALA A 147 7.78 12.55 -7.01
C ALA A 147 8.35 12.30 -8.40
N SER A 148 9.21 11.29 -8.51
CA SER A 148 9.76 10.89 -9.81
C SER A 148 8.67 10.28 -10.72
N PRO A 149 8.85 10.35 -12.06
CA PRO A 149 7.94 9.69 -13.00
C PRO A 149 7.78 8.18 -12.74
N GLU A 150 8.85 7.51 -12.33
CA GLU A 150 8.85 6.08 -12.02
C GLU A 150 8.01 5.78 -10.79
N PHE A 151 8.14 6.58 -9.72
CA PHE A 151 7.33 6.39 -8.52
C PHE A 151 5.84 6.64 -8.81
N ARG A 152 5.53 7.69 -9.57
CA ARG A 152 4.15 8.00 -9.99
C ARG A 152 3.57 6.87 -10.82
N GLY A 153 4.31 6.35 -11.80
CA GLY A 153 3.91 5.19 -12.60
C GLY A 153 3.67 3.95 -11.74
N PHE A 154 4.53 3.70 -10.77
CA PHE A 154 4.38 2.58 -9.84
C PHE A 154 3.10 2.67 -8.99
N ILE A 155 2.83 3.84 -8.41
CA ILE A 155 1.59 4.08 -7.63
C ILE A 155 0.36 3.96 -8.53
N ALA A 156 0.40 4.50 -9.75
CA ALA A 156 -0.70 4.38 -10.71
C ALA A 156 -0.99 2.91 -11.07
N CYS A 157 0.03 2.06 -11.21
CA CYS A 157 -0.16 0.62 -11.43
C CYS A 157 -0.80 -0.10 -10.23
N CYS A 158 -0.60 0.40 -9.01
CA CYS A 158 -1.19 -0.17 -7.80
C CYS A 158 -2.65 0.29 -7.58
N LEU A 159 -2.93 1.57 -7.83
CA LEU A 159 -4.20 2.23 -7.47
C LEU A 159 -5.20 2.29 -8.63
N GLN A 160 -5.34 1.21 -9.39
CA GLN A 160 -6.38 1.08 -10.41
C GLN A 160 -7.72 0.70 -9.78
N LYS A 161 -8.81 1.39 -10.15
CA LYS A 161 -10.15 1.04 -9.62
C LYS A 161 -10.57 -0.36 -10.06
N ASN A 162 -10.46 -0.65 -11.35
CA ASN A 162 -10.69 -1.99 -11.87
C ASN A 162 -9.55 -2.93 -11.40
N PRO A 163 -9.84 -3.98 -10.61
CA PRO A 163 -8.81 -4.92 -10.13
C PRO A 163 -8.06 -5.62 -11.27
N ALA A 164 -8.70 -5.87 -12.42
CA ALA A 164 -8.05 -6.51 -13.57
C ALA A 164 -6.93 -5.66 -14.21
N ASN A 165 -6.95 -4.34 -13.98
CA ASN A 165 -5.92 -3.44 -14.47
C ASN A 165 -4.75 -3.28 -13.48
N ARG A 166 -4.87 -3.78 -12.25
CA ARG A 166 -3.77 -3.72 -11.28
C ARG A 166 -2.72 -4.73 -11.64
N LEU A 167 -1.46 -4.29 -11.65
CA LEU A 167 -0.34 -5.21 -11.78
C LEU A 167 -0.27 -6.12 -10.55
N SER A 168 -0.03 -7.41 -10.76
CA SER A 168 0.26 -8.36 -9.68
C SER A 168 1.57 -8.00 -8.97
N ALA A 169 1.76 -8.51 -7.75
CA ALA A 169 3.01 -8.30 -7.01
C ALA A 169 4.24 -8.76 -7.81
N ALA A 170 4.11 -9.86 -8.57
CA ALA A 170 5.19 -10.38 -9.42
C ALA A 170 5.53 -9.44 -10.58
N GLN A 171 4.54 -8.80 -11.19
CA GLN A 171 4.74 -7.80 -12.25
C GLN A 171 5.33 -6.49 -11.68
N LEU A 172 4.84 -6.04 -10.52
CA LEU A 172 5.34 -4.84 -9.85
C LEU A 172 6.81 -4.96 -9.44
N LEU A 173 7.30 -6.17 -9.10
CA LEU A 173 8.72 -6.41 -8.83
C LEU A 173 9.62 -6.14 -10.04
N GLN A 174 9.06 -6.14 -11.26
CA GLN A 174 9.77 -5.83 -12.50
C GLN A 174 9.60 -4.37 -12.93
N HIS A 175 8.78 -3.59 -12.22
CA HIS A 175 8.54 -2.19 -12.56
C HIS A 175 9.84 -1.37 -12.44
N PRO A 176 10.13 -0.40 -13.33
CA PRO A 176 11.39 0.38 -13.29
C PRO A 176 11.67 1.05 -11.94
N PHE A 177 10.61 1.52 -11.26
CA PHE A 177 10.73 2.06 -9.90
C PHE A 177 11.41 1.10 -8.93
N VAL A 178 11.20 -0.22 -9.08
CA VAL A 178 11.69 -1.29 -8.19
C VAL A 178 12.91 -2.00 -8.78
N ALA A 179 13.03 -2.09 -10.10
CA ALA A 179 14.08 -2.85 -10.78
C ALA A 179 15.35 -2.04 -11.08
N LEU A 180 15.28 -0.70 -11.16
CA LEU A 180 16.43 0.12 -11.51
C LEU A 180 17.39 0.30 -10.31
N PRO A 181 18.69 -0.01 -10.45
CA PRO A 181 19.70 0.39 -9.48
C PRO A 181 19.79 1.91 -9.44
N GLN A 182 19.56 2.52 -8.28
CA GLN A 182 19.83 3.94 -8.11
C GLN A 182 21.35 4.20 -8.16
N PRO A 183 21.80 5.36 -8.67
CA PRO A 183 23.19 5.76 -8.56
C PRO A 183 23.63 5.64 -7.10
N GLN A 184 24.76 4.96 -6.86
CA GLN A 184 25.36 4.94 -5.53
C GLN A 184 25.53 6.39 -5.05
N PRO A 185 25.25 6.69 -3.77
CA PRO A 185 25.64 7.98 -3.19
C PRO A 185 27.13 8.17 -3.49
N LEU A 186 27.49 9.28 -4.14
CA LEU A 186 28.88 9.65 -4.40
C LEU A 186 29.65 9.41 -3.10
N ALA A 187 30.58 8.45 -3.13
CA ALA A 187 31.44 8.17 -2.00
C ALA A 187 32.04 9.50 -1.56
N ALA A 188 31.87 9.84 -0.27
CA ALA A 188 32.48 11.05 0.27
C ALA A 188 33.98 11.00 -0.09
N PRO A 189 34.55 12.08 -0.65
CA PRO A 189 35.96 12.09 -0.99
C PRO A 189 36.78 11.73 0.25
N PRO A 190 37.86 10.95 0.10
CA PRO A 190 38.67 10.54 1.24
C PRO A 190 39.11 11.77 2.01
N SER A 191 38.85 11.77 3.32
CA SER A 191 39.39 12.75 4.24
C SER A 191 40.91 12.74 4.11
N SER A 192 41.46 13.88 3.68
CA SER A 192 42.90 14.14 3.58
C SER A 192 43.59 14.07 4.93
#